data_AF-A0A6I1L8L4-F1
#
_entry.id   AF-A0A6I1L8L4-F1
#
_cell.length_a   1.000
_cell.length_b   1.000
_cell.length_c   1.000
_cell.angle_alpha   90.00
_cell.angle_beta   90.00
_cell.angle_gamma   90.00
#
_symmetry.space_group_name_H-M   'P 1'
#
loop_
_entity.id
_entity.type
_entity.pdbx_description
1 polymer ?
#
loop_
_entity_poly.entity_id
_entity_poly.type
_entity_poly.pdbx_seq_one_letter_code
_entity_poly.pdbx_strand_id
1 'polypeptide(L)'
;MSVQSLKPATPVQWPAECLEDLPGALVQLRHWAQVAPLHNALRHVRDGQWYAWRWIDVLRDVECLADELRQQGFGVQSRLALCGAFEPHMVLLALAAQVVGGQTVTLTDELAPGRLHQQLWRLRPSHAYMPGVWLPGEGVPFTRMLPLRDPAPRLAHWWQALDSSPLWSVEGTGWQGGLTAVLQQWLQSGQGLAFAQPGGVQLRHAWRFSLVRTLQRARRARVLYGILAALTGVTFIWVNSKGLFS
;
A
#
# COMPACT_ATOMS: atom_id res chain seq x y z
N MET A 1 7.65 -27.35 34.45
CA MET A 1 8.07 -26.16 33.67
C MET A 1 7.04 -25.95 32.56
N SER A 2 5.99 -25.16 32.80
CA SER A 2 4.95 -24.91 31.78
C SER A 2 5.43 -23.87 30.78
N VAL A 3 5.60 -24.29 29.52
CA VAL A 3 5.79 -23.40 28.38
C VAL A 3 4.47 -22.64 28.21
N GLN A 4 4.44 -21.35 28.55
CA GLN A 4 3.32 -20.49 28.20
C GLN A 4 3.28 -20.37 26.69
N SER A 5 2.39 -21.14 26.07
CA SER A 5 2.04 -20.98 24.65
C SER A 5 1.57 -19.54 24.45
N LEU A 6 2.34 -18.76 23.69
CA LEU A 6 1.99 -17.39 23.30
C LEU A 6 0.58 -17.41 22.71
N LYS A 7 -0.32 -16.64 23.32
CA LYS A 7 -1.70 -16.45 22.88
C LYS A 7 -1.69 -16.12 21.38
N PRO A 8 -2.42 -16.87 20.53
CA PRO A 8 -2.50 -16.54 19.12
C PRO A 8 -2.97 -15.10 18.97
N ALA A 9 -2.24 -14.35 18.14
CA ALA A 9 -2.59 -13.01 17.71
C ALA A 9 -4.09 -12.93 17.40
N THR A 10 -4.79 -11.96 18.02
CA THR A 10 -6.18 -11.64 17.67
C THR A 10 -6.30 -11.52 16.14
N PRO A 11 -7.26 -12.21 15.50
CA PRO A 11 -7.43 -12.10 14.06
C PRO A 11 -7.70 -10.64 13.70
N VAL A 12 -6.88 -10.10 12.79
CA VAL A 12 -7.08 -8.75 12.26
C VAL A 12 -8.34 -8.79 11.39
N GLN A 13 -9.30 -7.93 11.71
CA GLN A 13 -10.60 -7.85 11.06
C GLN A 13 -10.95 -6.39 10.79
N TRP A 14 -11.71 -6.16 9.72
CA TRP A 14 -12.18 -4.83 9.33
C TRP A 14 -12.76 -4.09 10.55
N PRO A 15 -12.41 -2.82 10.81
CA PRO A 15 -11.78 -1.81 9.94
C PRO A 15 -10.25 -1.83 9.85
N ALA A 16 -9.62 -2.94 10.27
CA ALA A 16 -8.20 -3.20 10.06
C ALA A 16 -8.00 -4.44 9.19
N GLU A 17 -6.91 -4.48 8.42
CA GLU A 17 -6.54 -5.68 7.66
C GLU A 17 -5.04 -5.86 7.65
N CYS A 18 -4.59 -7.12 7.66
CA CYS A 18 -3.18 -7.40 7.39
C CYS A 18 -2.93 -7.15 5.90
N LEU A 19 -1.85 -6.44 5.60
CA LEU A 19 -1.28 -6.51 4.26
C LEU A 19 -0.85 -7.96 4.06
N GLU A 20 -1.45 -8.62 3.07
CA GLU A 20 -1.08 -9.98 2.71
C GLU A 20 0.43 -10.01 2.42
N ASP A 21 1.08 -11.12 2.78
CA ASP A 21 2.44 -11.34 2.28
C ASP A 21 2.36 -11.24 0.76
N LEU A 22 3.20 -10.38 0.17
CA LEU A 22 3.25 -10.17 -1.27
C LEU A 22 4.47 -10.93 -1.79
N PRO A 23 4.44 -12.28 -1.81
CA PRO A 23 5.59 -13.06 -2.25
C PRO A 23 5.92 -12.65 -3.69
N GLY A 24 7.13 -12.15 -3.86
CA GLY A 24 7.61 -11.63 -5.14
C GLY A 24 7.52 -10.11 -5.31
N ALA A 25 6.83 -9.35 -4.45
CA ALA A 25 6.86 -7.88 -4.52
C ALA A 25 8.28 -7.34 -4.43
N LEU A 26 9.06 -7.82 -3.45
CA LEU A 26 10.47 -7.43 -3.29
C LEU A 26 11.34 -7.95 -4.44
N VAL A 27 11.00 -9.11 -5.03
CA VAL A 27 11.70 -9.64 -6.20
C VAL A 27 11.46 -8.76 -7.42
N GLN A 28 10.21 -8.36 -7.66
CA GLN A 28 9.83 -7.46 -8.74
C GLN A 28 10.42 -6.07 -8.57
N LEU A 29 10.44 -5.54 -7.33
CA LEU A 29 11.11 -4.27 -7.04
C LEU A 29 12.59 -4.31 -7.43
N ARG A 30 13.31 -5.35 -7.02
CA ARG A 30 14.72 -5.54 -7.41
C ARG A 30 14.88 -5.74 -8.91
N HIS A 31 13.98 -6.49 -9.54
CA HIS A 31 13.98 -6.71 -10.98
C HIS A 31 13.89 -5.38 -11.75
N TRP A 32 12.90 -4.52 -11.43
CA TRP A 32 12.76 -3.23 -12.12
C TRP A 32 13.88 -2.24 -11.81
N ALA A 33 14.42 -2.25 -10.59
CA ALA A 33 15.61 -1.47 -10.25
C ALA A 33 16.86 -1.90 -11.05
N GLN A 34 16.92 -3.16 -11.52
CA GLN A 34 18.01 -3.65 -12.36
C GLN A 34 17.75 -3.43 -13.86
N VAL A 35 16.54 -3.71 -14.33
CA VAL A 35 16.19 -3.66 -15.76
C VAL A 35 15.94 -2.24 -16.25
N ALA A 36 15.33 -1.40 -15.42
CA ALA A 36 14.94 -0.03 -15.77
C ALA A 36 15.28 0.97 -14.65
N PRO A 37 16.54 1.04 -14.17
CA PRO A 37 16.93 1.78 -12.96
C PRO A 37 16.55 3.26 -12.99
N LEU A 38 16.61 3.88 -14.18
CA LEU A 38 16.36 5.31 -14.37
C LEU A 38 14.90 5.63 -14.74
N HIS A 39 14.06 4.61 -14.96
CA HIS A 39 12.65 4.84 -15.25
C HIS A 39 11.90 5.25 -13.98
N ASN A 40 10.89 6.11 -14.14
CA ASN A 40 10.08 6.60 -13.05
C ASN A 40 9.20 5.48 -12.46
N ALA A 41 9.36 5.22 -11.18
CA ALA A 41 8.63 4.22 -10.42
C ALA A 41 7.46 4.86 -9.65
N LEU A 42 7.68 6.01 -9.01
CA LEU A 42 6.67 6.76 -8.27
C LEU A 42 6.60 8.22 -8.72
N ARG A 43 5.41 8.81 -8.61
CA ARG A 43 5.16 10.24 -8.80
C ARG A 43 4.19 10.77 -7.76
N HIS A 44 4.38 12.01 -7.33
CA HIS A 44 3.48 12.63 -6.37
C HIS A 44 3.42 14.14 -6.57
N VAL A 45 2.22 14.72 -6.46
CA VAL A 45 2.05 16.18 -6.41
C VAL A 45 2.06 16.63 -4.97
N ARG A 46 2.93 17.59 -4.63
CA ARG A 46 2.89 18.30 -3.34
C ARG A 46 3.03 19.78 -3.57
N ASP A 47 2.17 20.57 -2.94
CA ASP A 47 2.18 22.04 -3.06
C ASP A 47 2.17 22.52 -4.52
N GLY A 48 1.46 21.79 -5.38
CA GLY A 48 1.40 22.03 -6.82
C GLY A 48 2.66 21.68 -7.62
N GLN A 49 3.70 21.13 -6.99
CA GLN A 49 4.93 20.66 -7.64
C GLN A 49 4.91 19.15 -7.83
N TRP A 50 5.48 18.71 -8.96
CA TRP A 50 5.58 17.30 -9.33
C TRP A 50 6.92 16.71 -8.91
N TYR A 51 6.86 15.69 -8.06
CA TYR A 51 8.00 14.92 -7.62
C TYR A 51 8.00 13.53 -8.25
N ALA A 52 9.19 13.01 -8.55
CA ALA A 52 9.35 11.68 -9.10
C ALA A 52 10.51 10.91 -8.45
N TRP A 53 10.33 9.59 -8.36
CA TRP A 53 11.34 8.63 -7.93
C TRP A 53 11.58 7.62 -9.04
N ARG A 54 12.85 7.31 -9.29
CA ARG A 54 13.22 6.26 -10.23
C ARG A 54 13.24 4.90 -9.52
N TRP A 55 13.16 3.79 -10.26
CA TRP A 55 13.18 2.45 -9.67
C TRP A 55 14.40 2.20 -8.76
N ILE A 56 15.58 2.69 -9.14
CA ILE A 56 16.77 2.58 -8.29
C ILE A 56 16.67 3.39 -6.99
N ASP A 57 15.98 4.54 -7.03
CA ASP A 57 15.80 5.38 -5.85
C ASP A 57 14.79 4.73 -4.89
N VAL A 58 13.70 4.17 -5.42
CA VAL A 58 12.70 3.43 -4.64
C VAL A 58 13.35 2.25 -3.91
N LEU A 59 14.15 1.42 -4.61
CA LEU A 59 14.83 0.30 -3.96
C LEU A 59 15.73 0.75 -2.82
N ARG A 60 16.57 1.77 -3.07
CA ARG A 60 17.46 2.33 -2.04
C ARG A 60 16.67 2.88 -0.85
N ASP A 61 15.59 3.62 -1.11
CA ASP A 61 14.80 4.24 -0.04
C ASP A 61 14.06 3.17 0.79
N VAL A 62 13.59 2.07 0.18
CA VAL A 62 13.05 0.91 0.90
C VAL A 62 14.10 0.25 1.79
N GLU A 63 15.33 0.06 1.30
CA GLU A 63 16.43 -0.52 2.07
C GLU A 63 16.84 0.40 3.24
N CYS A 64 16.98 1.70 3.01
CA CYS A 64 17.26 2.67 4.06
C CYS A 64 16.15 2.70 5.12
N LEU A 65 14.88 2.70 4.72
CA LEU A 65 13.75 2.66 5.67
C LEU A 65 13.72 1.33 6.44
N ALA A 66 14.08 0.21 5.81
CA ALA A 66 14.17 -1.07 6.51
C ALA A 66 15.27 -1.05 7.58
N ASP A 67 16.42 -0.44 7.30
CA ASP A 67 17.49 -0.26 8.28
C ASP A 67 17.07 0.70 9.41
N GLU A 68 16.39 1.80 9.09
CA GLU A 68 15.82 2.71 10.10
C GLU A 68 14.80 1.99 10.99
N LEU A 69 13.92 1.17 10.41
CA LEU A 69 12.96 0.33 11.16
C LEU A 69 13.69 -0.64 12.11
N ARG A 70 14.74 -1.32 11.64
CA ARG A 70 15.56 -2.22 12.49
C ARG A 70 16.22 -1.46 13.65
N GLN A 71 16.79 -0.29 13.39
CA GLN A 71 17.39 0.55 14.43
C GLN A 71 16.36 1.00 15.47
N GLN A 72 15.10 1.12 15.05
CA GLN A 72 13.97 1.41 15.92
C GLN A 72 13.43 0.15 16.65
N GLY A 73 14.01 -1.03 16.44
CA GLY A 73 13.56 -2.28 17.09
C GLY A 73 12.36 -2.93 16.41
N PHE A 74 12.03 -2.53 15.18
CA PHE A 74 11.09 -3.26 14.34
C PHE A 74 11.72 -4.59 13.88
N GLY A 75 10.96 -5.67 13.91
CA GLY A 75 11.42 -7.03 13.60
C GLY A 75 10.28 -7.97 13.23
N VAL A 76 10.56 -9.27 13.15
CA VAL A 76 9.59 -10.31 12.71
C VAL A 76 8.32 -10.37 13.57
N GLN A 77 8.43 -10.02 14.86
CA GLN A 77 7.28 -9.97 15.77
C GLN A 77 6.59 -8.60 15.83
N SER A 78 7.12 -7.60 15.11
CA SER A 78 6.58 -6.26 15.09
C SER A 78 5.41 -6.11 14.15
N ARG A 79 4.59 -5.11 14.44
CA ARG A 79 3.44 -4.71 13.64
C ARG A 79 3.52 -3.23 13.32
N LEU A 80 3.47 -2.90 12.04
CA LEU A 80 3.40 -1.55 11.51
C LEU A 80 1.96 -1.25 11.11
N ALA A 81 1.30 -0.35 11.83
CA ALA A 81 -0.02 0.16 11.46
C ALA A 81 0.11 1.32 10.47
N LEU A 82 -0.62 1.29 9.37
CA LEU A 82 -0.69 2.34 8.35
C LEU A 82 -2.13 2.87 8.26
N CYS A 83 -2.30 4.19 8.26
CA CYS A 83 -3.61 4.82 8.14
C CYS A 83 -3.48 6.09 7.29
N GLY A 84 -4.40 6.35 6.35
CA GLY A 84 -4.43 7.57 5.54
C GLY A 84 -4.44 7.32 4.03
N ALA A 85 -4.26 8.40 3.27
CA ALA A 85 -4.13 8.35 1.82
C ALA A 85 -2.91 7.53 1.39
N PHE A 86 -3.01 6.86 0.25
CA PHE A 86 -1.83 6.23 -0.36
C PHE A 86 -0.92 7.32 -0.91
N GLU A 87 0.29 7.34 -0.37
CA GLU A 87 1.36 8.26 -0.72
C GLU A 87 2.69 7.49 -0.86
N PRO A 88 3.72 8.07 -1.52
CA PRO A 88 5.00 7.40 -1.70
C PRO A 88 5.56 6.84 -0.39
N HIS A 89 5.59 7.65 0.67
CA HIS A 89 6.19 7.23 1.94
C HIS A 89 5.46 6.03 2.58
N MET A 90 4.12 5.98 2.49
CA MET A 90 3.34 4.84 3.01
C MET A 90 3.68 3.54 2.27
N VAL A 91 3.76 3.61 0.94
CA VAL A 91 4.10 2.46 0.08
C VAL A 91 5.53 1.98 0.35
N LEU A 92 6.48 2.89 0.49
CA LEU A 92 7.87 2.53 0.82
C LEU A 92 7.97 1.92 2.22
N LEU A 93 7.26 2.45 3.21
CA LEU A 93 7.21 1.90 4.57
C LEU A 93 6.61 0.49 4.61
N ALA A 94 5.55 0.25 3.84
CA ALA A 94 4.94 -1.09 3.72
C ALA A 94 5.94 -2.10 3.16
N LEU A 95 6.68 -1.74 2.10
CA LEU A 95 7.73 -2.60 1.53
C LEU A 95 8.92 -2.78 2.48
N ALA A 96 9.34 -1.72 3.17
CA ALA A 96 10.41 -1.78 4.16
C ALA A 96 10.07 -2.72 5.32
N ALA A 97 8.83 -2.69 5.82
CA ALA A 97 8.36 -3.62 6.84
C ALA A 97 8.44 -5.08 6.36
N GLN A 98 8.13 -5.36 5.09
CA GLN A 98 8.31 -6.69 4.49
C GLN A 98 9.79 -7.09 4.39
N VAL A 99 10.68 -6.16 4.03
CA VAL A 99 12.14 -6.41 4.02
C VAL A 99 12.66 -6.80 5.40
N VAL A 100 12.10 -6.21 6.47
CA VAL A 100 12.45 -6.57 7.85
C VAL A 100 11.76 -7.87 8.31
N GLY A 101 10.70 -8.30 7.61
CA GLY A 101 9.91 -9.48 7.94
C GLY A 101 8.84 -9.26 9.00
N GLY A 102 8.52 -7.99 9.32
CA GLY A 102 7.43 -7.65 10.24
C GLY A 102 6.07 -7.61 9.54
N GLN A 103 5.01 -7.54 10.34
CA GLN A 103 3.63 -7.50 9.84
C GLN A 103 3.21 -6.06 9.55
N THR A 104 2.58 -5.83 8.39
CA THR A 104 1.93 -4.55 8.09
C THR A 104 0.42 -4.70 8.23
N VAL A 105 -0.22 -3.74 8.88
CA VAL A 105 -1.68 -3.68 9.07
C VAL A 105 -2.15 -2.32 8.58
N THR A 106 -3.17 -2.28 7.71
CA THR A 106 -3.83 -1.04 7.31
C THR A 106 -5.07 -0.82 8.18
N LEU A 107 -5.35 0.44 8.51
CA LEU A 107 -6.51 0.92 9.25
C LEU A 107 -7.23 1.95 8.39
N THR A 108 -8.55 1.85 8.22
CA THR A 108 -9.29 2.90 7.50
C THR A 108 -9.14 4.27 8.17
N ASP A 109 -8.90 5.28 7.34
CA ASP A 109 -8.80 6.69 7.70
C ASP A 109 -10.16 7.35 7.97
N GLU A 110 -11.25 6.62 7.74
CA GLU A 110 -12.62 7.05 8.06
C GLU A 110 -12.97 6.85 9.56
N LEU A 111 -12.06 6.28 10.36
CA LEU A 111 -12.32 6.02 11.78
C LEU A 111 -12.32 7.29 12.61
N ALA A 112 -13.40 7.49 13.38
CA ALA A 112 -13.43 8.48 14.44
C ALA A 112 -12.32 8.22 15.49
N PRO A 113 -11.74 9.25 16.14
CA PRO A 113 -10.58 9.12 17.03
C PRO A 113 -10.72 8.05 18.13
N GLY A 114 -11.86 7.99 18.82
CA GLY A 114 -12.09 6.99 19.86
C GLY A 114 -12.14 5.54 19.34
N ARG A 115 -12.63 5.33 18.12
CA ARG A 115 -12.64 4.01 17.46
C ARG A 115 -11.23 3.63 16.98
N LEU A 116 -10.47 4.59 16.47
CA LEU A 116 -9.08 4.40 16.10
C LEU A 116 -8.24 3.98 17.32
N HIS A 117 -8.40 4.67 18.47
CA HIS A 117 -7.74 4.29 19.72
C HIS A 117 -8.09 2.86 20.14
N GLN A 118 -9.38 2.49 20.09
CA GLN A 118 -9.84 1.14 20.39
C GLN A 118 -9.20 0.09 19.46
N GLN A 119 -9.09 0.38 18.16
CA GLN A 119 -8.46 -0.52 17.20
C GLN A 119 -6.97 -0.68 17.45
N LEU A 120 -6.24 0.43 17.67
CA LEU A 120 -4.82 0.39 18.01
C LEU A 120 -4.58 -0.42 19.29
N TRP A 121 -5.41 -0.23 20.32
CA TRP A 121 -5.35 -1.01 21.56
C TRP A 121 -5.52 -2.52 21.33
N ARG A 122 -6.44 -2.92 20.46
CA ARG A 122 -6.68 -4.34 20.12
C ARG A 122 -5.57 -4.95 19.26
N LEU A 123 -5.06 -4.20 18.30
CA LEU A 123 -4.06 -4.66 17.34
C LEU A 123 -2.65 -4.71 17.94
N ARG A 124 -2.40 -3.85 18.93
CA ARG A 124 -1.10 -3.65 19.58
C ARG A 124 0.06 -3.47 18.58
N PRO A 125 -0.02 -2.52 17.64
CA PRO A 125 1.12 -2.24 16.76
C PRO A 125 2.30 -1.69 17.57
N SER A 126 3.50 -2.17 17.26
CA SER A 126 4.73 -1.61 17.83
C SER A 126 5.07 -0.26 17.19
N HIS A 127 4.71 -0.09 15.93
CA HIS A 127 4.95 1.13 15.15
C HIS A 127 3.70 1.54 14.39
N ALA A 128 3.48 2.84 14.18
CA ALA A 128 2.45 3.31 13.27
C ALA A 128 2.89 4.50 12.46
N TYR A 129 2.33 4.60 11.25
CA TYR A 129 2.46 5.73 10.35
C TYR A 129 1.07 6.22 9.97
N MET A 130 0.77 7.46 10.34
CA MET A 130 -0.54 8.11 10.17
C MET A 130 -0.32 9.60 9.84
N PRO A 131 -0.14 9.98 8.57
CA PRO A 131 0.09 11.37 8.18
C PRO A 131 -1.18 12.21 8.46
N GLY A 132 -1.01 13.37 9.11
CA GLY A 132 -2.10 14.32 9.41
C GLY A 132 -2.21 14.74 10.88
N VAL A 133 -3.23 15.57 11.18
CA VAL A 133 -3.47 16.11 12.53
C VAL A 133 -4.08 15.03 13.43
N TRP A 134 -3.23 14.16 13.95
CA TRP A 134 -3.49 13.45 15.18
C TRP A 134 -2.95 14.32 16.31
N LEU A 135 -3.80 14.72 17.27
CA LEU A 135 -3.38 15.57 18.37
C LEU A 135 -2.36 14.80 19.25
N PRO A 136 -1.13 15.30 19.42
CA PRO A 136 -0.19 14.71 20.37
C PRO A 136 -0.73 14.95 21.78
N GLY A 137 -1.29 13.91 22.39
CA GLY A 137 -1.89 14.00 23.72
C GLY A 137 -2.63 12.74 24.18
N GLU A 138 -3.26 12.02 23.25
CA GLU A 138 -3.94 10.73 23.52
C GLU A 138 -3.08 9.53 23.11
N GLY A 139 -1.77 9.60 23.39
CA GLY A 139 -0.79 8.61 22.95
C GLY A 139 -1.20 7.19 23.30
N VAL A 140 -1.22 6.31 22.29
CA VAL A 140 -1.33 4.87 22.54
C VAL A 140 0.00 4.45 23.18
N PRO A 141 0.03 4.03 24.46
CA PRO A 141 1.25 4.02 25.28
C PRO A 141 2.34 3.04 24.81
N PHE A 142 2.04 2.18 23.84
CA PHE A 142 2.92 1.14 23.35
C PHE A 142 3.26 1.28 21.85
N THR A 143 2.75 2.30 21.16
CA THR A 143 2.97 2.44 19.71
C THR A 143 3.90 3.61 19.42
N ARG A 144 5.03 3.32 18.79
CA ARG A 144 5.94 4.35 18.28
C ARG A 144 5.35 4.99 17.03
N MET A 145 5.10 6.29 17.07
CA MET A 145 4.75 7.05 15.87
C MET A 145 6.01 7.24 15.03
N LEU A 146 5.97 6.76 13.79
CA LEU A 146 6.99 7.06 12.81
C LEU A 146 6.79 8.49 12.32
N PRO A 147 7.86 9.30 12.26
CA PRO A 147 7.74 10.65 11.74
C PRO A 147 7.26 10.59 10.28
N LEU A 148 6.51 11.62 9.86
CA LEU A 148 6.31 11.88 8.44
C LEU A 148 7.65 12.29 7.85
N ARG A 149 8.44 11.32 7.40
CA ARG A 149 9.73 11.58 6.77
C ARG A 149 9.55 11.44 5.28
N ASP A 150 9.71 12.54 4.58
CA ASP A 150 9.55 12.50 3.14
C ASP A 150 10.75 11.78 2.50
N PRO A 151 10.57 10.64 1.79
CA PRO A 151 11.63 10.05 0.99
C PRO A 151 12.08 11.11 -0.02
N ALA A 152 13.30 11.64 0.15
CA ALA A 152 13.75 12.79 -0.61
C ALA A 152 13.60 12.54 -2.12
N PRO A 153 12.70 13.24 -2.82
CA PRO A 153 12.51 13.03 -4.23
C PRO A 153 13.80 13.42 -4.95
N ARG A 154 14.24 12.58 -5.88
CA ARG A 154 15.52 12.82 -6.58
C ARG A 154 15.36 13.74 -7.79
N LEU A 155 14.13 14.00 -8.21
CA LEU A 155 13.79 14.90 -9.31
C LEU A 155 12.58 15.76 -8.90
N ALA A 156 12.79 17.08 -8.79
CA ALA A 156 11.77 18.04 -8.36
C ALA A 156 10.96 18.68 -9.51
N HIS A 157 11.41 18.53 -10.77
CA HIS A 157 10.81 19.23 -11.92
C HIS A 157 10.85 18.39 -13.19
N TRP A 158 10.19 17.23 -13.18
CA TRP A 158 10.11 16.39 -14.36
C TRP A 158 8.67 16.14 -14.79
N TRP A 159 8.17 17.06 -15.63
CA TRP A 159 6.91 16.93 -16.36
C TRP A 159 7.11 16.32 -17.75
N GLN A 160 8.11 15.44 -17.93
CA GLN A 160 8.24 14.68 -19.17
C GLN A 160 7.37 13.42 -19.09
N ALA A 161 6.30 13.45 -19.88
CA ALA A 161 5.57 12.26 -20.29
C ALA A 161 6.53 11.35 -21.05
N LEU A 162 7.16 10.39 -20.35
CA LEU A 162 7.57 9.17 -21.03
C LEU A 162 6.29 8.46 -21.50
N ASP A 163 6.40 7.76 -22.62
CA ASP A 163 5.33 7.17 -23.44
C ASP A 163 4.41 6.15 -22.74
N SER A 164 4.53 6.00 -21.42
CA SER A 164 3.74 5.11 -20.58
C SER A 164 2.86 5.92 -19.62
N SER A 165 1.55 5.81 -19.84
CA SER A 165 0.52 6.35 -18.94
C SER A 165 0.73 5.80 -17.52
N PRO A 166 1.02 6.64 -16.51
CA PRO A 166 1.22 6.14 -15.15
C PRO A 166 -0.09 5.59 -14.59
N LEU A 167 0.04 4.60 -13.70
CA LEU A 167 -1.05 4.12 -12.86
C LEU A 167 -1.39 5.22 -11.85
N TRP A 168 -2.68 5.56 -11.69
CA TRP A 168 -3.09 6.60 -10.74
C TRP A 168 -3.75 6.00 -9.51
N SER A 169 -3.22 6.31 -8.33
CA SER A 169 -3.88 6.04 -7.06
C SER A 169 -4.48 7.32 -6.49
N VAL A 170 -5.79 7.30 -6.25
CA VAL A 170 -6.53 8.33 -5.51
C VAL A 170 -7.12 7.78 -4.21
N GLU A 171 -6.82 6.52 -3.91
CA GLU A 171 -7.39 5.76 -2.82
C GLU A 171 -6.57 5.93 -1.54
N GLY A 172 -7.19 5.60 -0.41
CA GLY A 172 -6.54 5.52 0.90
C GLY A 172 -6.82 4.19 1.58
N THR A 173 -6.45 4.11 2.85
CA THR A 173 -6.70 2.92 3.67
C THR A 173 -8.19 2.65 3.94
N GLY A 174 -9.09 3.54 3.54
CA GLY A 174 -10.54 3.28 3.47
C GLY A 174 -10.94 2.17 2.50
N TRP A 175 -10.10 1.80 1.53
CA TRP A 175 -10.38 0.68 0.63
C TRP A 175 -9.79 -0.65 1.15
N GLN A 176 -10.67 -1.57 1.58
CA GLN A 176 -10.30 -2.95 1.95
C GLN A 176 -9.61 -3.71 0.81
N GLY A 177 -8.38 -4.15 1.05
CA GLY A 177 -7.46 -4.81 0.13
C GLY A 177 -6.73 -3.84 -0.80
N GLY A 178 -6.90 -2.53 -0.61
CA GLY A 178 -6.47 -1.51 -1.55
C GLY A 178 -4.96 -1.43 -1.69
N LEU A 179 -4.24 -1.42 -0.56
CA LEU A 179 -2.78 -1.32 -0.57
C LEU A 179 -2.15 -2.57 -1.24
N THR A 180 -2.64 -3.77 -0.93
CA THR A 180 -2.23 -5.02 -1.59
C THR A 180 -2.42 -4.92 -3.11
N ALA A 181 -3.60 -4.51 -3.55
CA ALA A 181 -3.94 -4.42 -4.97
C ALA A 181 -3.08 -3.39 -5.72
N VAL A 182 -2.85 -2.23 -5.12
CA VAL A 182 -1.99 -1.18 -5.68
C VAL A 182 -0.54 -1.66 -5.80
N LEU A 183 0.02 -2.23 -4.73
CA LEU A 183 1.39 -2.75 -4.72
C LEU A 183 1.58 -3.86 -5.75
N GLN A 184 0.64 -4.81 -5.81
CA GLN A 184 0.69 -5.92 -6.74
C GLN A 184 0.65 -5.44 -8.19
N GLN A 185 -0.32 -4.59 -8.54
CA GLN A 185 -0.46 -4.06 -9.91
C GLN A 185 0.77 -3.24 -10.32
N TRP A 186 1.27 -2.39 -9.42
CA TRP A 186 2.43 -1.55 -9.67
C TRP A 186 3.69 -2.38 -9.91
N LEU A 187 4.02 -3.30 -9.00
CA LEU A 187 5.25 -4.09 -9.07
C LEU A 187 5.22 -5.13 -10.18
N GLN A 188 4.05 -5.70 -10.50
CA GLN A 188 3.93 -6.66 -11.62
C GLN A 188 4.03 -5.98 -13.00
N SER A 189 3.57 -4.73 -13.11
CA SER A 189 3.56 -4.02 -14.40
C SER A 189 4.85 -3.27 -14.71
N GLY A 190 5.63 -2.88 -13.70
CA GLY A 190 6.82 -2.03 -13.87
C GLY A 190 6.52 -0.59 -14.30
N GLN A 191 5.24 -0.22 -14.37
CA GLN A 191 4.79 1.12 -14.73
C GLN A 191 5.00 2.10 -13.57
N GLY A 192 5.11 3.39 -13.88
CA GLY A 192 5.12 4.42 -12.84
C GLY A 192 3.77 4.52 -12.13
N LEU A 193 3.77 4.64 -10.79
CA LEU A 193 2.59 4.86 -9.96
C LEU A 193 2.55 6.32 -9.49
N ALA A 194 1.46 7.02 -9.78
CA ALA A 194 1.22 8.41 -9.42
C ALA A 194 0.19 8.52 -8.29
N PHE A 195 0.48 9.35 -7.30
CA PHE A 195 -0.43 9.69 -6.21
C PHE A 195 -0.93 11.13 -6.38
N ALA A 196 -2.21 11.35 -6.11
CA ALA A 196 -2.81 12.68 -6.09
C ALA A 196 -2.77 13.26 -4.67
N GLN A 197 -2.60 14.57 -4.55
CA GLN A 197 -2.74 15.26 -3.27
C GLN A 197 -4.21 15.22 -2.80
N PRO A 198 -4.49 14.80 -1.55
CA PRO A 198 -5.83 14.87 -0.97
C PRO A 198 -6.36 16.32 -1.01
N GLY A 199 -7.53 16.53 -1.61
CA GLY A 199 -8.19 17.85 -1.66
C GLY A 199 -7.68 18.84 -2.73
N GLY A 200 -6.75 18.45 -3.60
CA GLY A 200 -6.24 19.32 -4.65
C GLY A 200 -7.24 19.58 -5.80
N VAL A 201 -7.39 20.85 -6.20
CA VAL A 201 -8.23 21.33 -7.33
C VAL A 201 -7.76 20.82 -8.72
N GLN A 202 -6.65 20.07 -8.76
CA GLN A 202 -5.99 19.60 -9.98
C GLN A 202 -6.56 18.31 -10.58
N LEU A 203 -7.81 17.96 -10.24
CA LEU A 203 -8.47 16.78 -10.79
C LEU A 203 -8.83 16.90 -12.27
N ARG A 204 -8.76 18.08 -12.90
CA ARG A 204 -9.29 18.30 -14.27
C ARG A 204 -8.66 17.40 -15.35
N HIS A 205 -7.44 16.88 -15.17
CA HIS A 205 -6.82 15.89 -16.08
C HIS A 205 -6.72 14.47 -15.50
N ALA A 206 -6.96 14.28 -14.20
CA ALA A 206 -6.91 12.98 -13.52
C ALA A 206 -8.12 12.06 -13.85
N TRP A 207 -9.26 12.65 -14.24
CA TRP A 207 -10.49 11.91 -14.57
C TRP A 207 -10.39 10.99 -15.78
N ARG A 208 -9.34 11.09 -16.61
CA ARG A 208 -9.21 10.31 -17.85
C ARG A 208 -8.43 9.00 -17.71
N PHE A 209 -7.70 8.78 -16.61
CA PHE A 209 -6.85 7.59 -16.40
C PHE A 209 -6.87 7.06 -14.96
N SER A 210 -8.02 7.15 -14.28
CA SER A 210 -8.18 6.60 -12.94
C SER A 210 -8.23 5.07 -12.94
N LEU A 211 -7.38 4.46 -12.12
CA LEU A 211 -7.31 3.01 -11.83
C LEU A 211 -8.64 2.47 -11.26
N VAL A 212 -9.50 3.38 -10.78
CA VAL A 212 -10.87 3.14 -10.29
C VAL A 212 -11.72 2.37 -11.30
N ARG A 213 -11.60 2.60 -12.62
CA ARG A 213 -12.45 1.89 -13.59
C ARG A 213 -11.96 0.48 -13.93
N THR A 214 -10.66 0.23 -13.91
CA THR A 214 -10.12 -1.09 -14.30
C THR A 214 -10.34 -2.12 -13.20
N LEU A 215 -10.18 -1.73 -11.92
CA LEU A 215 -10.40 -2.63 -10.78
C LEU A 215 -11.87 -2.69 -10.32
N GLN A 216 -12.65 -1.60 -10.37
CA GLN A 216 -14.10 -1.69 -10.08
C GLN A 216 -14.86 -2.52 -11.13
N ARG A 217 -14.43 -2.56 -12.40
CA ARG A 217 -15.00 -3.48 -13.41
C ARG A 217 -14.67 -4.95 -13.10
N ALA A 218 -13.44 -5.24 -12.66
CA ALA A 218 -13.05 -6.59 -12.27
C ALA A 218 -13.80 -7.09 -11.01
N ARG A 219 -14.11 -6.20 -10.06
CA ARG A 219 -14.86 -6.56 -8.83
C ARG A 219 -16.38 -6.60 -9.02
N ARG A 220 -16.98 -5.70 -9.83
CA ARG A 220 -18.41 -5.82 -10.20
C ARG A 220 -18.69 -7.13 -10.93
N ALA A 221 -17.80 -7.59 -11.81
CA ALA A 221 -17.94 -8.90 -12.43
C ALA A 221 -17.90 -10.04 -11.40
N ARG A 222 -16.99 -10.03 -10.44
CA ARG A 222 -16.85 -11.11 -9.44
C ARG A 222 -18.00 -11.17 -8.42
N VAL A 223 -18.52 -10.00 -8.01
CA VAL A 223 -19.69 -9.90 -7.11
C VAL A 223 -20.98 -10.28 -7.82
N LEU A 224 -21.19 -9.86 -9.07
CA LEU A 224 -22.36 -10.28 -9.87
C LEU A 224 -22.35 -11.78 -10.19
N TYR A 225 -21.19 -12.37 -10.50
CA TYR A 225 -21.08 -13.81 -10.76
C TYR A 225 -21.24 -14.66 -9.50
N GLY A 226 -20.75 -14.20 -8.34
CA GLY A 226 -20.98 -14.89 -7.07
C GLY A 226 -22.46 -14.88 -6.65
N ILE A 227 -23.17 -13.78 -6.92
CA ILE A 227 -24.61 -13.65 -6.64
C ILE A 227 -25.44 -14.48 -7.64
N LEU A 228 -25.08 -14.52 -8.93
CA LEU A 228 -25.77 -15.37 -9.90
C LEU A 228 -25.55 -16.87 -9.66
N ALA A 229 -24.35 -17.30 -9.27
CA ALA A 229 -24.06 -18.70 -8.96
C ALA A 229 -24.81 -19.18 -7.70
N ALA A 230 -24.97 -18.30 -6.69
CA ALA A 230 -25.73 -18.60 -5.48
C ALA A 230 -27.25 -18.65 -5.71
N LEU A 231 -27.76 -17.94 -6.72
CA LEU A 231 -29.21 -17.92 -7.05
C LEU A 231 -29.63 -19.01 -8.04
N THR A 232 -28.69 -19.59 -8.82
CA THR A 232 -29.03 -20.54 -9.90
C THR A 232 -28.60 -21.98 -9.61
N GLY A 233 -27.75 -22.23 -8.60
CA GLY A 233 -27.31 -23.59 -8.26
C GLY A 233 -26.46 -24.28 -9.34
N VAL A 234 -26.00 -23.55 -10.36
CA VAL A 234 -25.18 -24.10 -11.44
C VAL A 234 -23.70 -23.82 -11.18
N THR A 235 -22.92 -24.88 -10.95
CA THR A 235 -21.47 -24.81 -10.88
C THR A 235 -20.90 -24.73 -12.30
N PHE A 236 -20.45 -23.56 -12.73
CA PHE A 236 -19.70 -23.45 -13.99
C PHE A 236 -18.23 -23.83 -13.77
N ILE A 237 -17.82 -24.94 -14.38
CA ILE A 237 -16.41 -25.32 -14.49
C ILE A 237 -15.74 -24.38 -15.49
N TRP A 238 -14.77 -23.58 -15.03
CA TRP A 238 -13.97 -22.73 -15.90
C TRP A 238 -12.95 -23.59 -16.65
N VAL A 239 -13.19 -23.86 -17.93
CA VAL A 239 -12.19 -24.44 -18.82
C VAL A 239 -11.22 -23.35 -19.24
N ASN A 240 -9.97 -23.51 -18.81
CA ASN A 240 -8.85 -22.65 -19.16
C ASN A 240 -8.51 -22.86 -20.65
N SER A 241 -8.98 -21.98 -21.54
CA SER A 241 -8.58 -22.03 -22.95
C SER A 241 -7.20 -21.39 -23.14
N LYS A 242 -6.15 -22.15 -22.82
CA LYS A 242 -4.85 -22.00 -23.48
C LYS A 242 -4.69 -23.11 -24.51
N GLY A 243 -4.64 -22.71 -25.78
CA GLY A 243 -4.07 -23.48 -26.87
C GLY A 243 -5.08 -24.18 -27.79
N LEU A 244 -5.13 -23.73 -29.05
CA LEU A 244 -5.21 -24.58 -30.24
C LEU A 244 -4.89 -23.74 -31.50
N PHE A 245 -3.64 -23.91 -31.94
CA PHE A 245 -3.08 -23.88 -33.31
C PHE A 245 -3.88 -23.33 -34.49
N SER A 246 -3.33 -22.32 -35.17
CA SER A 246 -2.67 -22.36 -36.51
C SER A 246 -2.68 -20.97 -37.15
#